data_AF-A0A1E8CI11-F1
#
_entry.id   AF-A0A1E8CI11-F1
#
_cell.length_a   1.000
_cell.length_b   1.000
_cell.length_c   1.000
_cell.angle_alpha   90.00
_cell.angle_beta   90.00
_cell.angle_gamma   90.00
#
_symmetry.space_group_name_H-M   'P 1'
#
loop_
_entity.id
_entity.type
_entity.pdbx_description
1 polymer ?
#
loop_
_entity_poly.entity_id
_entity_poly.type
_entity_poly.pdbx_seq_one_letter_code
_entity_poly.pdbx_strand_id
1 'polypeptide(L)'
;MTLLKNKTVLIVGLGLIGGSIARGLAASNACQRILAVGRDETVLHTAMLDGSIHAYATDLATLAPEADLIMITVPTQSVRAILEQLIELVDDSVIITDAASVKGNVVADARQVLRARACRFVPGHPIAGSERSGYPASRADLFDKRKVILTPQPDNDTDAVRTVMALWQCLGADIHAMSAERHDRVLAGTSHLPHLLAFALVNTLVDSISEPDRVQQVFDYAAGGFADFSRIASSDPVMWRDIFLANSQATVDILDAYIESLQKMRSVLLRADGAAMTREFSRAKHVRDEFYQRFQKPETKPRVFAEHSQDTGSLVCRPSLSLQGEFRAAASVDTARQYLQDAACRDAVTLLRGIPEDGETLALIQALRAAGVPVVGPEQASVTVYGSEPDADLVAGQGCEAEQTTNNRPLSPGTELPANDFVILALALAASSVAESRLTLRCVYAGADGHEHPLQAFQQMGADLQLMSNQDSGQALLDVLVKPSALDSCELDFSVIAGDVLPEGNKLAAVEEQVLGYIVAGMLADGKTCLRVANLADNARITGAITAWQALGANIEWTDDVITVSRSLLASGVLACRNDPEFTLLCIVLAQRVSGRLELTGFAAFVDKYPGLLAQLQKLGFGLALERTS
;
A
#
# COMPACT_ATOMS: atom_id res chain seq x y z
N MET A 1 21.46 -11.17 12.36
CA MET A 1 22.42 -10.04 12.15
C MET A 1 23.78 -10.57 11.68
N THR A 2 23.81 -11.35 10.61
CA THR A 2 25.04 -11.97 10.05
C THR A 2 25.58 -11.18 8.85
N LEU A 3 24.75 -10.41 8.13
CA LEU A 3 25.09 -9.81 6.84
C LEU A 3 26.16 -8.70 6.89
N LEU A 4 26.29 -7.97 8.01
CA LEU A 4 27.24 -6.86 8.12
C LEU A 4 28.55 -7.24 8.84
N LYS A 5 28.55 -8.30 9.63
CA LYS A 5 29.60 -8.59 10.64
C LYS A 5 31.01 -8.64 10.06
N ASN A 6 31.15 -9.17 8.84
CA ASN A 6 32.44 -9.31 8.15
C ASN A 6 32.65 -8.27 7.04
N LYS A 7 31.83 -7.21 7.00
CA LYS A 7 31.92 -6.17 5.96
C LYS A 7 32.70 -4.96 6.47
N THR A 8 33.46 -4.37 5.56
CA THR A 8 34.05 -3.03 5.70
C THR A 8 33.11 -2.01 5.08
N VAL A 9 32.63 -1.06 5.89
CA VAL A 9 31.70 -0.01 5.46
C VAL A 9 32.47 1.29 5.26
N LEU A 10 32.41 1.86 4.06
CA LEU A 10 32.96 3.18 3.75
C LEU A 10 31.86 4.24 3.73
N ILE A 11 32.01 5.29 4.51
CA ILE A 11 31.09 6.44 4.56
C ILE A 11 31.71 7.60 3.77
N VAL A 12 31.03 8.04 2.72
CA VAL A 12 31.45 9.19 1.90
C VAL A 12 30.67 10.43 2.34
N GLY A 13 31.39 11.36 2.98
CA GLY A 13 30.82 12.51 3.66
C GLY A 13 30.56 12.21 5.14
N LEU A 14 31.22 12.92 6.04
CA LEU A 14 31.07 12.72 7.49
C LEU A 14 30.35 13.91 8.14
N GLY A 15 29.13 14.20 7.66
CA GLY A 15 28.27 15.24 8.20
C GLY A 15 27.40 14.74 9.37
N LEU A 16 26.23 15.36 9.56
CA LEU A 16 25.23 14.91 10.54
C LEU A 16 24.83 13.45 10.29
N ILE A 17 24.38 13.14 9.06
CA ILE A 17 23.87 11.82 8.69
C ILE A 17 25.00 10.78 8.67
N GLY A 18 26.07 11.02 7.90
CA GLY A 18 27.22 10.11 7.83
C GLY A 18 27.87 9.87 9.20
N GLY A 19 28.03 10.91 10.02
CA GLY A 19 28.55 10.77 11.38
C GLY A 19 27.63 9.95 12.28
N SER A 20 26.31 10.12 12.16
CA SER A 20 25.33 9.35 12.92
C SER A 20 25.35 7.87 12.55
N ILE A 21 25.51 7.56 11.26
CA ILE A 21 25.68 6.18 10.78
C ILE A 21 26.97 5.59 11.37
N ALA A 22 28.09 6.31 11.28
CA ALA A 22 29.38 5.86 11.85
C ALA A 22 29.27 5.54 13.35
N ARG A 23 28.71 6.47 14.13
CA ARG A 23 28.51 6.30 15.57
C ARG A 23 27.59 5.13 15.90
N GLY A 24 26.49 4.96 15.16
CA GLY A 24 25.56 3.85 15.39
C GLY A 24 26.16 2.48 15.03
N LEU A 25 26.91 2.40 13.92
CA LEU A 25 27.63 1.17 13.54
C LEU A 25 28.72 0.81 14.55
N ALA A 26 29.47 1.80 15.04
CA ALA A 26 30.49 1.60 16.07
C ALA A 26 29.85 1.14 17.40
N ALA A 27 28.78 1.80 17.84
CA ALA A 27 28.08 1.47 19.09
C ALA A 27 27.44 0.08 19.08
N SER A 28 26.99 -0.39 17.91
CA SER A 28 26.37 -1.72 17.74
C SER A 28 27.38 -2.83 17.41
N ASN A 29 28.65 -2.49 17.13
CA ASN A 29 29.67 -3.42 16.63
C ASN A 29 29.15 -4.28 15.46
N ALA A 30 28.38 -3.64 14.56
CA ALA A 30 27.60 -4.35 13.54
C ALA A 30 28.45 -4.84 12.36
N CYS A 31 29.64 -4.27 12.15
CA CYS A 31 30.50 -4.53 11.00
C CYS A 31 31.98 -4.61 11.40
N GLN A 32 32.82 -5.10 10.48
CA GLN A 32 34.23 -5.37 10.76
C GLN A 32 35.03 -4.07 10.90
N ARG A 33 34.85 -3.14 9.96
CA ARG A 33 35.56 -1.88 9.88
C ARG A 33 34.64 -0.79 9.35
N ILE A 34 34.87 0.42 9.84
CA ILE A 34 34.17 1.65 9.44
C ILE A 34 35.23 2.60 8.93
N LEU A 35 35.16 2.95 7.65
CA LEU A 35 36.05 3.88 6.96
C LEU A 35 35.29 5.15 6.65
N ALA A 36 35.98 6.29 6.56
CA ALA A 36 35.36 7.54 6.14
C ALA A 36 36.21 8.33 5.15
N VAL A 37 35.55 8.90 4.14
CA VAL A 37 36.15 9.86 3.21
C VAL A 37 35.42 11.19 3.31
N GLY A 38 36.16 12.28 3.40
CA GLY A 38 35.59 13.62 3.53
C GLY A 38 36.60 14.72 3.21
N ARG A 39 36.11 15.95 3.05
CA ARG A 39 36.95 17.10 2.70
C ARG A 39 37.63 17.75 3.91
N ASP A 40 37.01 17.67 5.08
CA ASP A 40 37.51 18.26 6.31
C ASP A 40 38.26 17.21 7.13
N GLU A 41 39.60 17.22 7.01
CA GLU A 41 40.48 16.31 7.73
C GLU A 41 40.37 16.46 9.25
N THR A 42 40.03 17.65 9.76
CA THR A 42 39.86 17.90 11.20
C THR A 42 38.68 17.09 11.74
N VAL A 43 37.57 17.06 10.99
CA VAL A 43 36.38 16.28 11.32
C VAL A 43 36.68 14.79 11.28
N LEU A 44 37.37 14.32 10.23
CA LEU A 44 37.74 12.91 10.08
C LEU A 44 38.66 12.44 11.21
N HIS A 45 39.69 13.22 11.54
CA HIS A 45 40.60 12.93 12.63
C HIS A 45 39.87 12.88 13.98
N THR A 46 38.93 13.81 14.21
CA THR A 46 38.09 13.79 15.43
C THR A 46 37.27 12.51 15.53
N ALA A 47 36.67 12.07 14.43
CA ALA A 47 35.89 10.84 14.39
C ALA A 47 36.72 9.57 14.59
N MET A 48 37.98 9.58 14.18
CA MET A 48 38.92 8.49 14.46
C MET A 48 39.29 8.46 15.94
N LEU A 49 39.58 9.63 16.53
CA LEU A 49 39.95 9.74 17.95
C LEU A 49 38.81 9.35 18.89
N ASP A 50 37.55 9.63 18.52
CA ASP A 50 36.39 9.27 19.32
C ASP A 50 35.89 7.82 19.08
N GLY A 51 36.57 7.07 18.21
CA GLY A 51 36.30 5.66 17.93
C GLY A 51 35.09 5.40 17.02
N SER A 52 34.52 6.43 16.41
CA SER A 52 33.38 6.27 15.48
C SER A 52 33.79 5.68 14.13
N ILE A 53 35.07 5.84 13.75
CA ILE A 53 35.66 5.27 12.54
C ILE A 53 37.03 4.65 12.84
N HIS A 54 37.48 3.74 11.99
CA HIS A 54 38.74 3.01 12.13
C HIS A 54 39.87 3.60 11.29
N ALA A 55 39.55 4.20 10.14
CA ALA A 55 40.49 4.91 9.28
C ALA A 55 39.76 5.95 8.42
N TYR A 56 40.50 6.94 7.92
CA TYR A 56 39.99 7.98 7.05
C TYR A 56 40.97 8.38 5.95
N ALA A 57 40.45 8.98 4.89
CA ALA A 57 41.21 9.63 3.84
C ALA A 57 40.45 10.85 3.31
N THR A 58 41.15 11.73 2.58
CA THR A 58 40.55 12.90 1.93
C THR A 58 40.20 12.66 0.46
N ASP A 59 40.59 11.50 -0.09
CA ASP A 59 40.27 11.03 -1.43
C ASP A 59 39.66 9.61 -1.40
N LEU A 60 38.84 9.30 -2.41
CA LEU A 60 38.19 7.99 -2.52
C LEU A 60 39.16 6.87 -2.90
N ALA A 61 40.18 7.16 -3.72
CA ALA A 61 41.07 6.14 -4.27
C ALA A 61 41.86 5.40 -3.18
N THR A 62 42.15 6.08 -2.07
CA THR A 62 42.84 5.50 -0.93
C THR A 62 42.03 4.42 -0.21
N LEU A 63 40.70 4.58 -0.05
CA LEU A 63 39.89 3.70 0.82
C LEU A 63 38.75 2.95 0.13
N ALA A 64 38.28 3.40 -1.04
CA ALA A 64 37.21 2.74 -1.77
C ALA A 64 37.52 1.27 -2.14
N PRO A 65 38.76 0.89 -2.53
CA PRO A 65 39.09 -0.51 -2.81
C PRO A 65 38.98 -1.46 -1.61
N GLU A 66 38.96 -0.95 -0.37
CA GLU A 66 38.82 -1.78 0.84
C GLU A 66 37.35 -2.03 1.24
N ALA A 67 36.39 -1.37 0.58
CA ALA A 67 35.00 -1.34 1.02
C ALA A 67 34.16 -2.47 0.41
N ASP A 68 33.39 -3.16 1.25
CA ASP A 68 32.33 -4.08 0.81
C ASP A 68 30.99 -3.36 0.58
N LEU A 69 30.80 -2.26 1.32
CA LEU A 69 29.59 -1.44 1.32
C LEU A 69 29.95 0.04 1.40
N ILE A 70 29.45 0.84 0.47
CA ILE A 70 29.69 2.28 0.40
C ILE A 70 28.40 3.04 0.66
N MET A 71 28.41 3.90 1.68
CA MET A 71 27.31 4.76 2.09
C MET A 71 27.60 6.22 1.71
N ILE A 72 26.89 6.74 0.71
CA ILE A 72 27.05 8.10 0.21
C ILE A 72 26.14 9.06 0.98
N THR A 73 26.72 10.01 1.74
CA THR A 73 25.96 11.00 2.53
C THR A 73 26.35 12.45 2.20
N VAL A 74 26.92 12.66 1.01
CA VAL A 74 27.15 14.01 0.45
C VAL A 74 25.82 14.65 0.01
N PRO A 75 25.78 15.98 -0.23
CA PRO A 75 24.60 16.64 -0.77
C PRO A 75 24.12 15.98 -2.07
N THR A 76 22.80 15.98 -2.31
CA THR A 76 22.16 15.30 -3.45
C THR A 76 22.83 15.59 -4.80
N GLN A 77 23.19 16.85 -5.07
CA GLN A 77 23.84 17.24 -6.33
C GLN A 77 25.27 16.71 -6.50
N SER A 78 25.92 16.28 -5.41
CA SER A 78 27.28 15.73 -5.44
C SER A 78 27.31 14.21 -5.65
N VAL A 79 26.16 13.52 -5.51
CA VAL A 79 26.11 12.05 -5.58
C VAL A 79 26.64 11.53 -6.90
N ARG A 80 26.24 12.14 -8.04
CA ARG A 80 26.73 11.75 -9.37
C ARG A 80 28.26 11.76 -9.47
N ALA A 81 28.90 12.84 -9.04
CA ALA A 81 30.35 12.98 -9.11
C ALA A 81 31.09 11.97 -8.22
N ILE A 82 30.46 11.51 -7.13
CA ILE A 82 30.99 10.41 -6.31
C ILE A 82 30.86 9.08 -7.06
N LEU A 83 29.70 8.80 -7.66
CA LEU A 83 29.49 7.57 -8.45
C LEU A 83 30.47 7.48 -9.63
N GLU A 84 30.74 8.60 -10.31
CA GLU A 84 31.70 8.68 -11.43
C GLU A 84 33.14 8.40 -11.00
N GLN A 85 33.50 8.67 -9.75
CA GLN A 85 34.80 8.27 -9.19
C GLN A 85 34.80 6.80 -8.77
N LEU A 86 33.73 6.34 -8.10
CA LEU A 86 33.66 4.98 -7.58
C LEU A 86 33.71 3.91 -8.66
N ILE A 87 33.09 4.16 -9.83
CA ILE A 87 33.04 3.17 -10.92
C ILE A 87 34.42 2.67 -11.37
N GLU A 88 35.46 3.51 -11.27
CA GLU A 88 36.84 3.16 -11.63
C GLU A 88 37.65 2.56 -10.46
N LEU A 89 37.13 2.63 -9.23
CA LEU A 89 37.86 2.32 -8.00
C LEU A 89 37.40 1.05 -7.30
N VAL A 90 36.19 0.57 -7.60
CA VAL A 90 35.57 -0.54 -6.87
C VAL A 90 35.25 -1.71 -7.79
N ASP A 91 35.26 -2.91 -7.21
CA ASP A 91 34.85 -4.13 -7.88
C ASP A 91 33.32 -4.19 -8.11
N ASP A 92 32.90 -5.00 -9.07
CA ASP A 92 31.48 -5.33 -9.32
C ASP A 92 30.79 -5.89 -8.06
N SER A 93 31.59 -6.41 -7.11
CA SER A 93 31.12 -7.00 -5.87
C SER A 93 30.83 -5.97 -4.74
N VAL A 94 30.97 -4.68 -4.97
CA VAL A 94 30.69 -3.66 -3.94
C VAL A 94 29.24 -3.22 -3.95
N ILE A 95 28.61 -3.17 -2.78
CA ILE A 95 27.26 -2.62 -2.60
C ILE A 95 27.37 -1.12 -2.39
N ILE A 96 26.54 -0.34 -3.08
CA ILE A 96 26.52 1.12 -2.94
C ILE A 96 25.12 1.56 -2.52
N THR A 97 25.04 2.49 -1.58
CA THR A 97 23.79 3.09 -1.13
C THR A 97 24.00 4.57 -0.83
N ASP A 98 22.93 5.30 -0.59
CA ASP A 98 22.95 6.72 -0.30
C ASP A 98 21.97 7.11 0.80
N ALA A 99 22.03 8.39 1.19
CA ALA A 99 21.10 9.00 2.14
C ALA A 99 20.52 10.34 1.62
N ALA A 100 20.50 10.57 0.31
CA ALA A 100 20.02 11.83 -0.27
C ALA A 100 18.51 12.04 -0.06
N SER A 101 18.06 13.29 -0.04
CA SER A 101 16.65 13.60 0.21
C SER A 101 15.72 13.40 -1.00
N VAL A 102 16.28 13.23 -2.20
CA VAL A 102 15.55 13.01 -3.47
C VAL A 102 16.10 11.75 -4.12
N LYS A 103 15.23 10.95 -4.75
CA LYS A 103 15.60 9.61 -5.23
C LYS A 103 15.51 9.43 -6.73
N GLY A 104 14.60 10.10 -7.42
CA GLY A 104 14.45 9.98 -8.87
C GLY A 104 15.72 10.36 -9.63
N ASN A 105 16.32 11.50 -9.29
CA ASN A 105 17.57 11.95 -9.92
C ASN A 105 18.76 11.03 -9.57
N VAL A 106 18.88 10.61 -8.31
CA VAL A 106 19.96 9.74 -7.84
C VAL A 106 19.91 8.37 -8.51
N VAL A 107 18.71 7.78 -8.65
CA VAL A 107 18.52 6.53 -9.39
C VAL A 107 18.88 6.69 -10.86
N ALA A 108 18.47 7.79 -11.49
CA ALA A 108 18.80 8.05 -12.89
C ALA A 108 20.33 8.19 -13.10
N ASP A 109 20.99 8.95 -12.24
CA ASP A 109 22.46 9.11 -12.25
C ASP A 109 23.17 7.77 -12.05
N ALA A 110 22.74 6.98 -11.05
CA ALA A 110 23.32 5.67 -10.78
C ALA A 110 23.18 4.71 -11.97
N ARG A 111 22.02 4.66 -12.62
CA ARG A 111 21.82 3.85 -13.82
C ARG A 111 22.73 4.26 -14.97
N GLN A 112 22.90 5.57 -15.19
CA GLN A 112 23.76 6.08 -16.25
C GLN A 112 25.25 5.79 -15.99
N VAL A 113 25.70 5.97 -14.75
CA VAL A 113 27.11 5.88 -14.37
C VAL A 113 27.54 4.44 -14.10
N LEU A 114 26.79 3.70 -13.28
CA LEU A 114 27.16 2.35 -12.85
C LEU A 114 26.82 1.26 -13.87
N ARG A 115 25.91 1.54 -14.83
CA ARG A 115 25.51 0.62 -15.90
C ARG A 115 25.07 -0.74 -15.34
N ALA A 116 25.75 -1.84 -15.71
CA ALA A 116 25.43 -3.18 -15.22
C ALA A 116 25.58 -3.30 -13.69
N ARG A 117 26.45 -2.51 -13.05
CA ARG A 117 26.64 -2.51 -11.59
C ARG A 117 25.52 -1.75 -10.85
N ALA A 118 24.58 -1.13 -11.56
CA ALA A 118 23.44 -0.44 -10.95
C ALA A 118 22.54 -1.42 -10.17
N CYS A 119 22.57 -2.73 -10.47
CA CYS A 119 21.89 -3.76 -9.69
C CYS A 119 22.35 -3.81 -8.22
N ARG A 120 23.54 -3.27 -7.89
CA ARG A 120 24.08 -3.21 -6.52
C ARG A 120 24.02 -1.83 -5.89
N PHE A 121 23.37 -0.88 -6.56
CA PHE A 121 23.03 0.40 -5.99
C PHE A 121 21.61 0.38 -5.41
N VAL A 122 21.50 0.45 -4.09
CA VAL A 122 20.22 0.44 -3.37
C VAL A 122 20.02 1.80 -2.71
N PRO A 123 19.22 2.71 -3.30
CA PRO A 123 19.08 4.05 -2.76
C PRO A 123 18.24 4.09 -1.48
N GLY A 124 18.57 5.02 -0.60
CA GLY A 124 17.96 5.17 0.71
C GLY A 124 17.75 6.63 1.12
N HIS A 125 16.75 6.87 1.97
CA HIS A 125 16.49 8.19 2.55
C HIS A 125 16.04 8.04 4.02
N PRO A 126 16.92 8.35 4.99
CA PRO A 126 16.49 8.46 6.37
C PRO A 126 15.61 9.70 6.57
N ILE A 127 14.38 9.51 7.04
CA ILE A 127 13.48 10.59 7.44
C ILE A 127 13.84 11.04 8.86
N ALA A 128 15.08 11.50 8.97
CA ALA A 128 15.71 11.96 10.20
C ALA A 128 16.62 13.15 9.85
N GLY A 129 16.61 14.15 10.72
CA GLY A 129 17.38 15.37 10.54
C GLY A 129 17.25 16.27 11.74
N SER A 130 18.13 17.25 11.82
CA SER A 130 18.11 18.32 12.82
C SER A 130 18.35 19.64 12.11
N GLU A 131 17.87 20.73 12.72
CA GLU A 131 18.26 22.09 12.42
C GLU A 131 19.77 22.35 12.68
N ARG A 132 20.45 21.45 13.39
CA ARG A 132 21.90 21.45 13.60
C ARG A 132 22.60 20.63 12.51
N SER A 133 23.78 21.06 12.10
CA SER A 133 24.53 20.47 10.99
C SER A 133 25.94 20.01 11.41
N GLY A 134 26.58 19.22 10.54
CA GLY A 134 27.95 18.75 10.71
C GLY A 134 28.12 17.56 11.66
N TYR A 135 29.34 17.02 11.71
CA TYR A 135 29.70 15.88 12.57
C TYR A 135 29.46 16.12 14.07
N PRO A 136 29.70 17.32 14.66
CA PRO A 136 29.45 17.54 16.08
C PRO A 136 27.97 17.37 16.48
N ALA A 137 27.05 17.51 15.54
CA ALA A 137 25.61 17.28 15.77
C ALA A 137 25.20 15.80 15.61
N SER A 138 26.11 14.93 15.16
CA SER A 138 25.83 13.51 14.96
C SER A 138 25.61 12.76 16.27
N ARG A 139 24.71 11.78 16.23
CA ARG A 139 24.30 10.93 17.36
C ARG A 139 24.09 9.49 16.91
N ALA A 140 24.48 8.52 17.74
CA ALA A 140 24.30 7.10 17.45
C ALA A 140 22.82 6.67 17.36
N ASP A 141 21.94 7.38 18.05
CA ASP A 141 20.50 7.09 18.16
C ASP A 141 19.63 7.88 17.17
N LEU A 142 20.23 8.60 16.20
CA LEU A 142 19.49 9.52 15.32
C LEU A 142 18.37 8.82 14.55
N PHE A 143 18.56 7.53 14.22
CA PHE A 143 17.65 6.75 13.41
C PHE A 143 16.72 5.84 14.22
N ASP A 144 16.85 5.79 15.55
CA ASP A 144 16.01 4.92 16.39
C ASP A 144 14.53 5.25 16.21
N LYS A 145 13.75 4.25 15.79
CA LYS A 145 12.32 4.33 15.45
C LYS A 145 11.99 5.40 14.41
N ARG A 146 12.99 5.91 13.68
CA ARG A 146 12.79 6.82 12.55
C ARG A 146 12.60 6.01 11.28
N LYS A 147 11.75 6.54 10.40
CA LYS A 147 11.51 5.92 9.10
C LYS A 147 12.75 6.07 8.23
N VAL A 148 13.19 5.00 7.61
CA VAL A 148 14.11 5.04 6.47
C VAL A 148 13.35 4.48 5.28
N ILE A 149 13.34 5.22 4.18
CA ILE A 149 12.70 4.79 2.94
C ILE A 149 13.78 4.27 2.01
N LEU A 150 13.71 3.00 1.66
CA LEU A 150 14.50 2.41 0.58
C LEU A 150 13.73 2.50 -0.73
N THR A 151 14.44 2.73 -1.83
CA THR A 151 13.86 2.75 -3.18
C THR A 151 14.56 1.76 -4.10
N PRO A 152 14.55 0.46 -3.76
CA PRO A 152 15.20 -0.53 -4.59
C PRO A 152 14.52 -0.63 -5.95
N GLN A 153 15.31 -0.93 -6.97
CA GLN A 153 14.90 -1.10 -8.35
C GLN A 153 14.57 -2.58 -8.62
N PRO A 154 13.68 -2.90 -9.57
CA PRO A 154 13.30 -4.28 -9.88
C PRO A 154 14.49 -5.19 -10.27
N ASP A 155 15.56 -4.59 -10.78
CA ASP A 155 16.81 -5.25 -11.18
C ASP A 155 17.89 -5.25 -10.09
N ASN A 156 17.57 -4.84 -8.84
CA ASN A 156 18.54 -4.92 -7.75
C ASN A 156 18.78 -6.36 -7.30
N ASP A 157 20.04 -6.66 -6.96
CA ASP A 157 20.40 -7.94 -6.37
C ASP A 157 19.81 -8.06 -4.95
N THR A 158 19.22 -9.21 -4.65
CA THR A 158 18.57 -9.47 -3.36
C THR A 158 19.53 -9.27 -2.19
N ASP A 159 20.78 -9.74 -2.30
CA ASP A 159 21.78 -9.61 -1.24
C ASP A 159 22.14 -8.15 -0.96
N ALA A 160 22.18 -7.30 -2.00
CA ALA A 160 22.42 -5.86 -1.85
C ALA A 160 21.29 -5.19 -1.08
N VAL A 161 20.02 -5.47 -1.46
CA VAL A 161 18.84 -4.89 -0.78
C VAL A 161 18.76 -5.35 0.67
N ARG A 162 18.98 -6.64 0.93
CA ARG A 162 19.00 -7.20 2.31
C ARG A 162 20.13 -6.61 3.15
N THR A 163 21.32 -6.43 2.57
CA THR A 163 22.45 -5.83 3.29
C THR A 163 22.17 -4.37 3.68
N VAL A 164 21.61 -3.57 2.77
CA VAL A 164 21.27 -2.17 3.05
C VAL A 164 20.11 -2.07 4.06
N MET A 165 19.11 -2.94 3.95
CA MET A 165 18.05 -3.05 4.95
C MET A 165 18.60 -3.40 6.33
N ALA A 166 19.52 -4.38 6.41
CA ALA A 166 20.17 -4.77 7.66
C ALA A 166 21.01 -3.62 8.25
N LEU A 167 21.67 -2.81 7.42
CA LEU A 167 22.40 -1.61 7.85
C LEU A 167 21.48 -0.62 8.55
N TRP A 168 20.30 -0.35 8.00
CA TRP A 168 19.38 0.60 8.64
C TRP A 168 18.69 0.01 9.87
N GLN A 169 18.34 -1.29 9.83
CA GLN A 169 17.75 -1.98 10.99
C GLN A 169 18.70 -2.05 12.18
N CYS A 170 20.00 -2.25 11.96
CA CYS A 170 20.97 -2.25 13.06
C CYS A 170 21.11 -0.88 13.74
N LEU A 171 20.70 0.19 13.06
CA LEU A 171 20.62 1.55 13.58
C LEU A 171 19.27 1.88 14.25
N GLY A 172 18.39 0.88 14.39
CA GLY A 172 17.07 1.02 15.02
C GLY A 172 15.99 1.62 14.11
N ALA A 173 16.26 1.77 12.81
CA ALA A 173 15.32 2.39 11.88
C ALA A 173 14.11 1.50 11.55
N ASP A 174 12.96 2.14 11.35
CA ASP A 174 11.75 1.54 10.78
C ASP A 174 11.82 1.60 9.25
N ILE A 175 11.92 0.44 8.59
CA ILE A 175 12.19 0.38 7.14
C ILE A 175 10.90 0.37 6.36
N HIS A 176 10.79 1.34 5.46
CA HIS A 176 9.76 1.43 4.44
C HIS A 176 10.41 1.27 3.07
N ALA A 177 9.66 0.75 2.10
CA ALA A 177 10.15 0.71 0.73
C ALA A 177 9.05 1.06 -0.27
N MET A 178 9.42 1.90 -1.24
CA MET A 178 8.53 2.40 -2.30
C MET A 178 9.33 2.69 -3.56
N SER A 179 8.68 2.91 -4.70
CA SER A 179 9.36 3.37 -5.91
C SER A 179 9.97 4.78 -5.71
N ALA A 180 11.05 5.08 -6.43
CA ALA A 180 11.68 6.40 -6.40
C ALA A 180 10.71 7.53 -6.83
N GLU A 181 9.84 7.25 -7.80
CA GLU A 181 8.81 8.18 -8.27
C GLU A 181 7.75 8.44 -7.19
N ARG A 182 7.25 7.39 -6.51
CA ARG A 182 6.33 7.56 -5.38
C ARG A 182 6.99 8.30 -4.23
N HIS A 183 8.23 7.97 -3.89
CA HIS A 183 9.01 8.68 -2.89
C HIS A 183 9.02 10.19 -3.17
N ASP A 184 9.48 10.58 -4.37
CA ASP A 184 9.63 12.00 -4.70
C ASP A 184 8.28 12.74 -4.72
N ARG A 185 7.19 12.11 -5.18
CA ARG A 185 5.83 12.68 -5.08
C ARG A 185 5.36 12.85 -3.64
N VAL A 186 5.54 11.83 -2.80
CA VAL A 186 5.12 11.87 -1.39
C VAL A 186 5.90 12.93 -0.63
N LEU A 187 7.22 12.99 -0.81
CA LEU A 187 8.09 13.96 -0.13
C LEU A 187 7.89 15.37 -0.68
N ALA A 188 7.52 15.55 -1.95
CA ALA A 188 7.11 16.85 -2.48
C ALA A 188 5.95 17.44 -1.68
N GLY A 189 4.89 16.66 -1.42
CA GLY A 189 3.74 17.14 -0.65
C GLY A 189 3.94 17.20 0.86
N THR A 190 4.68 16.23 1.44
CA THR A 190 4.80 16.09 2.90
C THR A 190 6.01 16.79 3.50
N SER A 191 6.97 17.22 2.68
CA SER A 191 8.21 17.88 3.12
C SER A 191 8.53 19.12 2.30
N HIS A 192 8.62 19.03 0.97
CA HIS A 192 9.14 20.12 0.15
C HIS A 192 8.19 21.31 0.10
N LEU A 193 6.90 21.07 -0.19
CA LEU A 193 5.89 22.11 -0.23
C LEU A 193 5.78 22.85 1.12
N PRO A 194 5.71 22.19 2.29
CA PRO A 194 5.78 22.88 3.58
C PRO A 194 6.97 23.85 3.72
N HIS A 195 8.17 23.44 3.32
CA HIS A 195 9.35 24.32 3.38
C HIS A 195 9.25 25.49 2.40
N LEU A 196 8.81 25.23 1.17
CA LEU A 196 8.62 26.28 0.17
C LEU A 196 7.61 27.34 0.65
N LEU A 197 6.50 26.90 1.22
CA LEU A 197 5.48 27.77 1.78
C LEU A 197 5.99 28.55 3.00
N ALA A 198 6.82 27.94 3.85
CA ALA A 198 7.44 28.63 4.98
C ALA A 198 8.40 29.74 4.52
N PHE A 199 9.26 29.47 3.54
CA PHE A 199 10.13 30.49 2.94
C PHE A 199 9.32 31.62 2.30
N ALA A 200 8.30 31.27 1.51
CA ALA A 200 7.45 32.25 0.83
C ALA A 200 6.65 33.10 1.82
N LEU A 201 6.12 32.52 2.90
CA LEU A 201 5.37 33.23 3.92
C LEU A 201 6.25 34.25 4.65
N VAL A 202 7.45 33.85 5.08
CA VAL A 202 8.40 34.76 5.75
C VAL A 202 8.73 35.94 4.84
N ASN A 203 9.08 35.68 3.57
CA ASN A 203 9.38 36.75 2.61
C ASN A 203 8.17 37.66 2.37
N THR A 204 6.97 37.09 2.17
CA THR A 204 5.75 37.86 1.93
C THR A 204 5.44 38.82 3.08
N LEU A 205 5.62 38.40 4.35
CA LEU A 205 5.39 39.27 5.49
C LEU A 205 6.43 40.38 5.61
N VAL A 206 7.70 40.08 5.33
CA VAL A 206 8.77 41.09 5.32
C VAL A 206 8.58 42.13 4.19
N ASP A 207 8.07 41.70 3.04
CA ASP A 207 7.91 42.54 1.85
C ASP A 207 6.58 43.33 1.83
N SER A 208 5.54 42.87 2.54
CA SER A 208 4.20 43.50 2.53
C SER A 208 4.03 44.66 3.50
N ILE A 209 4.99 44.90 4.41
CA ILE A 209 4.94 45.96 5.42
C ILE A 209 5.96 47.05 5.08
N SER A 210 5.49 48.29 4.86
CA SER A 210 6.31 49.43 4.43
C SER A 210 6.94 50.24 5.57
N GLU A 211 6.95 49.72 6.81
CA GLU A 211 7.44 50.44 7.99
C GLU A 211 8.92 50.16 8.32
N PRO A 212 9.66 51.10 8.95
CA PRO A 212 11.08 50.94 9.26
C PRO A 212 11.41 49.75 10.20
N ASP A 213 10.53 49.46 11.16
CA ASP A 213 10.71 48.41 12.19
C ASP A 213 10.09 47.04 11.79
N ARG A 214 9.81 46.85 10.49
CA ARG A 214 9.01 45.74 9.90
C ARG A 214 9.38 44.33 10.36
N VAL A 215 10.67 44.01 10.43
CA VAL A 215 11.13 42.65 10.75
C VAL A 215 10.83 42.34 12.20
N GLN A 216 11.12 43.31 13.07
CA GLN A 216 10.94 43.15 14.52
C GLN A 216 9.45 43.05 14.86
N GLN A 217 8.59 43.87 14.27
CA GLN A 217 7.14 43.78 14.49
C GLN A 217 6.54 42.43 14.04
N VAL A 218 6.93 41.88 12.87
CA VAL A 218 6.43 40.57 12.41
C VAL A 218 6.77 39.47 13.41
N PHE A 219 7.98 39.49 13.98
CA PHE A 219 8.41 38.49 14.97
C PHE A 219 7.89 38.78 16.40
N ASP A 220 7.67 40.04 16.76
CA ASP A 220 7.10 40.42 18.06
C ASP A 220 5.62 39.99 18.19
N TYR A 221 4.88 39.95 17.08
CA TYR A 221 3.48 39.49 17.02
C TYR A 221 3.31 38.06 16.52
N ALA A 222 4.41 37.37 16.21
CA ALA A 222 4.42 35.96 15.82
C ALA A 222 4.13 35.03 17.02
N ALA A 223 2.89 34.97 17.47
CA ALA A 223 2.48 34.02 18.50
C ALA A 223 2.18 32.62 17.91
N GLY A 224 2.72 31.58 18.56
CA GLY A 224 2.33 30.17 18.39
C GLY A 224 2.44 29.63 16.97
N GLY A 225 1.34 29.64 16.22
CA GLY A 225 1.21 28.98 14.93
C GLY A 225 2.15 29.52 13.84
N PHE A 226 2.46 30.82 13.86
CA PHE A 226 3.47 31.37 12.93
C PHE A 226 4.86 30.85 13.26
N ALA A 227 5.27 30.86 14.54
CA ALA A 227 6.58 30.38 14.96
C ALA A 227 6.78 28.90 14.62
N ASP A 228 5.76 28.06 14.80
CA ASP A 228 5.80 26.65 14.42
C ASP A 228 5.94 26.45 12.91
N PHE A 229 5.24 27.25 12.11
CA PHE A 229 5.29 27.18 10.64
C PHE A 229 6.58 27.76 10.06
N SER A 230 7.08 28.88 10.61
CA SER A 230 8.28 29.56 10.14
C SER A 230 9.57 28.90 10.64
N ARG A 231 9.52 28.05 11.67
CA ARG A 231 10.69 27.34 12.20
C ARG A 231 11.49 26.62 11.11
N ILE A 232 10.82 26.00 10.14
CA ILE A 232 11.48 25.26 9.06
C ILE A 232 12.08 26.16 7.98
N ALA A 233 11.76 27.47 7.95
CA ALA A 233 12.43 28.44 7.10
C ALA A 233 13.86 28.77 7.59
N SER A 234 14.25 28.35 8.79
CA SER A 234 15.64 28.44 9.28
C SER A 234 16.54 27.32 8.74
N SER A 235 16.04 26.47 7.84
CA SER A 235 16.80 25.39 7.23
C SER A 235 17.87 25.91 6.25
N ASP A 236 18.90 25.09 5.99
CA ASP A 236 20.00 25.47 5.09
C ASP A 236 19.50 25.76 3.65
N PRO A 237 19.74 26.98 3.12
CA PRO A 237 19.20 27.39 1.83
C PRO A 237 19.86 26.67 0.64
N VAL A 238 21.12 26.24 0.77
CA VAL A 238 21.85 25.54 -0.30
C VAL A 238 21.29 24.14 -0.48
N MET A 239 21.08 23.42 0.64
CA MET A 239 20.44 22.12 0.66
C MET A 239 19.03 22.17 0.09
N TRP A 240 18.21 23.15 0.50
CA TRP A 240 16.83 23.27 0.01
C TRP A 240 16.75 23.67 -1.46
N ARG A 241 17.63 24.56 -1.94
CA ARG A 241 17.81 24.81 -3.38
C ARG A 241 18.05 23.50 -4.12
N ASP A 242 18.98 22.68 -3.64
CA ASP A 242 19.35 21.43 -4.29
C ASP A 242 18.20 20.43 -4.32
N ILE A 243 17.43 20.33 -3.24
CA ILE A 243 16.22 19.51 -3.16
C ILE A 243 15.16 19.98 -4.16
N PHE A 244 14.87 21.29 -4.22
CA PHE A 244 13.87 21.83 -5.14
C PHE A 244 14.27 21.67 -6.61
N LEU A 245 15.56 21.83 -6.94
CA LEU A 245 16.05 21.60 -8.30
C LEU A 245 15.96 20.12 -8.68
N ALA A 246 16.35 19.22 -7.76
CA ALA A 246 16.34 17.78 -8.01
C ALA A 246 14.92 17.19 -8.12
N ASN A 247 13.94 17.74 -7.39
CA ASN A 247 12.54 17.28 -7.41
C ASN A 247 11.55 18.37 -7.91
N SER A 248 11.96 19.13 -8.92
CA SER A 248 11.22 20.30 -9.39
C SER A 248 9.82 19.96 -9.89
N GLN A 249 9.69 18.94 -10.74
CA GLN A 249 8.39 18.56 -11.34
C GLN A 249 7.35 18.22 -10.26
N ALA A 250 7.64 17.27 -9.37
CA ALA A 250 6.68 16.87 -8.34
C ALA A 250 6.38 18.00 -7.34
N THR A 251 7.36 18.88 -7.07
CA THR A 251 7.14 20.06 -6.22
C THR A 251 6.21 21.08 -6.90
N VAL A 252 6.36 21.30 -8.20
CA VAL A 252 5.48 22.19 -8.97
C VAL A 252 4.07 21.62 -9.04
N ASP A 253 3.90 20.34 -9.34
CA ASP A 253 2.58 19.72 -9.43
C ASP A 253 1.75 19.89 -8.15
N ILE A 254 2.38 19.68 -6.98
CA ILE A 254 1.69 19.86 -5.69
C ILE A 254 1.52 21.33 -5.31
N LEU A 255 2.44 22.21 -5.73
CA LEU A 255 2.31 23.65 -5.55
C LEU A 255 1.11 24.19 -6.34
N ASP A 256 0.93 23.76 -7.59
CA ASP A 256 -0.20 24.18 -8.43
C ASP A 256 -1.53 23.74 -7.82
N ALA A 257 -1.62 22.48 -7.35
CA ALA A 257 -2.78 22.00 -6.62
C ALA A 257 -3.06 22.83 -5.33
N TYR A 258 -2.01 23.25 -4.63
CA TYR A 258 -2.12 24.13 -3.47
C TYR A 258 -2.60 25.54 -3.84
N ILE A 259 -2.08 26.11 -4.93
CA ILE A 259 -2.52 27.41 -5.47
C ILE A 259 -4.01 27.37 -5.83
N GLU A 260 -4.47 26.31 -6.51
CA GLU A 260 -5.90 26.13 -6.81
C GLU A 260 -6.75 26.09 -5.53
N SER A 261 -6.26 25.40 -4.49
CA SER A 261 -6.93 25.35 -3.18
C SER A 261 -7.03 26.75 -2.55
N LEU A 262 -5.94 27.52 -2.57
CA LEU A 262 -5.93 28.91 -2.10
C LEU A 262 -6.89 29.81 -2.89
N GLN A 263 -6.97 29.64 -4.21
CA GLN A 263 -7.91 30.39 -5.06
C GLN A 263 -9.37 30.05 -4.73
N LYS A 264 -9.69 28.78 -4.44
CA LYS A 264 -11.01 28.35 -3.96
C LYS A 264 -11.33 29.02 -2.62
N MET A 265 -10.42 28.97 -1.64
CA MET A 265 -10.62 29.63 -0.35
C MET A 265 -10.76 31.15 -0.47
N ARG A 266 -9.94 31.80 -1.31
CA ARG A 266 -10.06 33.24 -1.61
C ARG A 266 -11.46 33.59 -2.15
N SER A 267 -11.99 32.78 -3.05
CA SER A 267 -13.33 32.99 -3.63
C SER A 267 -14.43 32.82 -2.58
N VAL A 268 -14.29 31.86 -1.67
CA VAL A 268 -15.21 31.69 -0.53
C VAL A 268 -15.17 32.90 0.41
N LEU A 269 -13.97 33.42 0.72
CA LEU A 269 -13.78 34.61 1.55
C LEU A 269 -14.41 35.87 0.91
N LEU A 270 -14.17 36.10 -0.38
CA LEU A 270 -14.76 37.25 -1.10
C LEU A 270 -16.28 37.24 -1.13
N ARG A 271 -16.90 36.05 -1.07
CA ARG A 271 -18.36 35.88 -1.03
C ARG A 271 -18.92 35.88 0.39
N ALA A 272 -18.08 35.91 1.43
CA ALA A 272 -18.47 35.75 2.83
C ALA A 272 -19.32 34.49 3.09
N ASP A 273 -19.06 33.40 2.34
CA ASP A 273 -19.82 32.14 2.47
C ASP A 273 -19.33 31.32 3.67
N GLY A 274 -19.90 31.61 4.85
CA GLY A 274 -19.54 30.95 6.10
C GLY A 274 -19.76 29.43 6.08
N ALA A 275 -20.82 28.96 5.42
CA ALA A 275 -21.11 27.53 5.35
C ALA A 275 -20.05 26.78 4.53
N ALA A 276 -19.59 27.35 3.42
CA ALA A 276 -18.48 26.80 2.66
C ALA A 276 -17.17 26.78 3.46
N MET A 277 -16.85 27.86 4.20
CA MET A 277 -15.67 27.89 5.06
C MET A 277 -15.70 26.76 6.11
N THR A 278 -16.82 26.58 6.80
CA THR A 278 -16.98 25.51 7.80
C THR A 278 -16.79 24.12 7.20
N ARG A 279 -17.25 23.89 5.97
CA ARG A 279 -17.03 22.61 5.27
C ARG A 279 -15.55 22.36 4.98
N GLU A 280 -14.85 23.36 4.44
CA GLU A 280 -13.42 23.21 4.13
C GLU A 280 -12.57 22.99 5.40
N PHE A 281 -12.82 23.75 6.47
CA PHE A 281 -12.10 23.59 7.74
C PHE A 281 -12.40 22.26 8.41
N SER A 282 -13.66 21.83 8.41
CA SER A 282 -14.06 20.53 8.98
C SER A 282 -13.42 19.36 8.21
N ARG A 283 -13.29 19.47 6.89
CA ARG A 283 -12.59 18.47 6.08
C ARG A 283 -11.11 18.35 6.49
N ALA A 284 -10.40 19.47 6.60
CA ALA A 284 -9.00 19.48 7.02
C ALA A 284 -8.83 18.93 8.44
N LYS A 285 -9.70 19.33 9.37
CA LYS A 285 -9.73 18.84 10.75
C LYS A 285 -9.93 17.32 10.80
N HIS A 286 -10.93 16.80 10.10
CA HIS A 286 -11.26 15.38 10.11
C HIS A 286 -10.08 14.51 9.65
N VAL A 287 -9.47 14.86 8.51
CA VAL A 287 -8.29 14.13 7.98
C VAL A 287 -7.12 14.18 8.96
N ARG A 288 -6.90 15.32 9.64
CA ARG A 288 -5.82 15.48 10.61
C ARG A 288 -6.07 14.68 11.90
N ASP A 289 -7.29 14.72 12.41
CA ASP A 289 -7.67 14.02 13.64
C ASP A 289 -7.64 12.49 13.44
N GLU A 290 -8.10 12.00 12.30
CA GLU A 290 -8.01 10.59 11.93
C GLU A 290 -6.55 10.11 11.90
N PHE A 291 -5.67 10.89 11.27
CA PHE A 291 -4.23 10.62 11.30
C PHE A 291 -3.69 10.57 12.75
N TYR A 292 -4.07 11.52 13.60
CA TYR A 292 -3.59 11.55 14.98
C TYR A 292 -4.02 10.31 15.78
N GLN A 293 -5.27 9.88 15.60
CA GLN A 293 -5.81 8.69 16.25
C GLN A 293 -5.11 7.41 15.79
N ARG A 294 -4.76 7.30 14.51
CA ARG A 294 -4.11 6.13 13.92
C ARG A 294 -2.63 5.97 14.32
N PHE A 295 -1.92 7.05 14.63
CA PHE A 295 -0.45 7.03 14.74
C PHE A 295 0.15 7.37 16.12
N GLN A 296 -0.64 7.79 17.13
CA GLN A 296 -0.09 8.16 18.45
C GLN A 296 -0.59 7.35 19.66
N LYS A 297 -1.55 6.43 19.52
CA LYS A 297 -1.90 5.53 20.64
C LYS A 297 -1.07 4.24 20.57
N PRO A 298 -0.24 3.93 21.59
CA PRO A 298 0.32 2.59 21.73
C PRO A 298 -0.84 1.62 21.96
N GLU A 299 -1.06 0.67 21.05
CA GLU A 299 -2.09 -0.35 21.23
C GLU A 299 -1.71 -1.26 22.41
N THR A 300 -2.26 -0.94 23.60
CA THR A 300 -2.31 -1.85 24.74
C THR A 300 -3.77 -2.19 25.00
N LYS A 301 -4.35 -3.03 24.13
CA LYS A 301 -5.42 -4.00 24.44
C LYS A 301 -5.80 -4.76 23.17
N PRO A 302 -6.15 -6.06 23.27
CA PRO A 302 -6.86 -6.74 22.19
C PRO A 302 -8.11 -5.93 21.85
N ARG A 303 -8.33 -5.66 20.56
CA ARG A 303 -9.62 -5.14 20.10
C ARG A 303 -10.68 -6.22 20.38
N VAL A 304 -11.26 -6.17 21.56
CA VAL A 304 -12.61 -6.70 21.77
C VAL A 304 -13.47 -5.93 20.78
N PHE A 305 -14.19 -6.65 19.92
CA PHE A 305 -15.17 -6.09 18.98
C PHE A 305 -16.15 -5.21 19.74
N ALA A 306 -15.82 -3.94 19.87
CA ALA A 306 -16.71 -2.91 20.35
C ALA A 306 -17.45 -2.43 19.11
N GLU A 307 -18.77 -2.57 19.14
CA GLU A 307 -19.74 -1.95 18.22
C GLU A 307 -19.45 -0.44 18.11
N HIS A 308 -18.48 -0.06 17.28
CA HIS A 308 -18.30 1.31 16.86
C HIS A 308 -19.06 1.44 15.55
N SER A 309 -20.31 1.89 15.65
CA SER A 309 -20.98 2.56 14.55
C SER A 309 -20.20 3.83 14.21
N GLN A 310 -19.15 3.70 13.40
CA GLN A 310 -18.69 4.86 12.64
C GLN A 310 -19.83 5.24 11.71
N ASP A 311 -20.34 6.46 11.89
CA ASP A 311 -21.41 7.06 11.11
C ASP A 311 -20.92 7.25 9.66
N THR A 312 -20.97 6.16 8.90
CA THR A 312 -20.52 6.08 7.51
C THR A 312 -21.52 6.72 6.54
N GLY A 313 -22.59 7.32 7.08
CA GLY A 313 -23.75 7.74 6.30
C GLY A 313 -24.49 6.52 5.74
N SER A 314 -25.25 6.75 4.68
CA SER A 314 -25.90 5.70 3.90
C SER A 314 -25.37 5.67 2.46
N LEU A 315 -25.25 4.46 1.92
CA LEU A 315 -24.89 4.22 0.54
C LEU A 315 -26.16 3.99 -0.27
N VAL A 316 -26.52 4.96 -1.09
CA VAL A 316 -27.69 4.88 -1.97
C VAL A 316 -27.30 4.21 -3.27
N CYS A 317 -27.94 3.08 -3.55
CA CYS A 317 -27.79 2.26 -4.74
C CYS A 317 -29.03 2.37 -5.63
N ARG A 318 -28.82 2.62 -6.93
CA ARG A 318 -29.87 2.73 -7.94
C ARG A 318 -29.59 1.74 -9.09
N PRO A 319 -30.63 1.22 -9.75
CA PRO A 319 -30.49 0.45 -10.97
C PRO A 319 -29.74 1.25 -12.04
N SER A 320 -28.82 0.57 -12.70
CA SER A 320 -28.02 1.13 -13.78
C SER A 320 -28.58 0.67 -15.13
N LEU A 321 -28.44 1.51 -16.16
CA LEU A 321 -28.88 1.15 -17.52
C LEU A 321 -27.88 0.21 -18.21
N SER A 322 -26.59 0.36 -17.91
CA SER A 322 -25.49 -0.39 -18.53
C SER A 322 -24.31 -0.48 -17.56
N LEU A 323 -23.65 -1.63 -17.53
CA LEU A 323 -22.34 -1.79 -16.88
C LEU A 323 -21.27 -2.05 -17.94
N GLN A 324 -20.25 -1.21 -18.04
CA GLN A 324 -19.31 -1.21 -19.16
C GLN A 324 -17.86 -1.11 -18.69
N GLY A 325 -16.97 -1.79 -19.41
CA GLY A 325 -15.53 -1.63 -19.27
C GLY A 325 -14.83 -2.90 -18.78
N GLU A 326 -13.68 -2.68 -18.15
CA GLU A 326 -12.82 -3.75 -17.66
C GLU A 326 -12.62 -3.60 -16.16
N PHE A 327 -12.61 -4.74 -15.46
CA PHE A 327 -12.40 -4.77 -14.03
C PHE A 327 -11.41 -5.85 -13.67
N ARG A 328 -10.48 -5.50 -12.77
CA ARG A 328 -9.53 -6.43 -12.16
C ARG A 328 -9.74 -6.39 -10.66
N ALA A 329 -10.28 -7.47 -10.10
CA ALA A 329 -10.38 -7.60 -8.66
C ALA A 329 -8.97 -7.78 -8.07
N ALA A 330 -8.75 -7.26 -6.87
CA ALA A 330 -7.63 -7.72 -6.06
C ALA A 330 -7.82 -9.20 -5.71
N ALA A 331 -6.73 -9.89 -5.39
CA ALA A 331 -6.75 -11.24 -4.85
C ALA A 331 -7.42 -11.27 -3.47
N SER A 332 -7.83 -12.46 -3.02
CA SER A 332 -8.22 -12.64 -1.61
C SER A 332 -7.01 -12.46 -0.68
N VAL A 333 -7.26 -12.10 0.58
CA VAL A 333 -6.21 -11.97 1.61
C VAL A 333 -5.44 -13.29 1.76
N ASP A 334 -6.13 -14.43 1.69
CA ASP A 334 -5.50 -15.76 1.77
C ASP A 334 -4.58 -16.04 0.58
N THR A 335 -5.02 -15.69 -0.63
CA THR A 335 -4.18 -15.80 -1.83
C THR A 335 -2.96 -14.89 -1.70
N ALA A 336 -3.17 -13.62 -1.34
CA ALA A 336 -2.09 -12.67 -1.15
C ALA A 336 -1.09 -13.16 -0.11
N ARG A 337 -1.57 -13.74 1.01
CA ARG A 337 -0.74 -14.32 2.06
C ARG A 337 0.15 -15.44 1.52
N GLN A 338 -0.45 -16.40 0.82
CA GLN A 338 0.29 -17.52 0.24
C GLN A 338 1.39 -17.03 -0.73
N TYR A 339 1.03 -16.17 -1.68
CA TYR A 339 1.99 -15.66 -2.68
C TYR A 339 3.11 -14.82 -2.06
N LEU A 340 2.81 -14.01 -1.03
CA LEU A 340 3.82 -13.23 -0.32
C LEU A 340 4.79 -14.13 0.46
N GLN A 341 4.29 -15.18 1.11
CA GLN A 341 5.12 -16.17 1.82
C GLN A 341 5.99 -16.97 0.85
N ASP A 342 5.41 -17.46 -0.25
CA ASP A 342 6.14 -18.18 -1.29
C ASP A 342 7.24 -17.32 -1.92
N ALA A 343 6.95 -16.04 -2.19
CA ALA A 343 7.92 -15.11 -2.73
C ALA A 343 9.05 -14.80 -1.72
N ALA A 344 8.74 -14.72 -0.43
CA ALA A 344 9.72 -14.44 0.61
C ALA A 344 10.75 -15.57 0.78
N CYS A 345 10.37 -16.82 0.52
CA CYS A 345 11.20 -18.02 0.68
C CYS A 345 11.98 -18.43 -0.59
N ARG A 346 12.00 -17.60 -1.63
CA ARG A 346 12.74 -17.87 -2.88
C ARG A 346 13.89 -16.91 -3.02
N ASP A 347 15.08 -17.39 -3.37
CA ASP A 347 16.23 -16.53 -3.69
C ASP A 347 16.07 -15.86 -5.08
N ALA A 348 15.07 -14.99 -5.17
CA ALA A 348 14.70 -14.27 -6.38
C ALA A 348 13.92 -13.00 -6.05
N VAL A 349 14.00 -12.02 -6.94
CA VAL A 349 13.12 -10.84 -6.92
C VAL A 349 11.79 -11.21 -7.59
N THR A 350 10.70 -11.11 -6.84
CA THR A 350 9.36 -11.44 -7.32
C THR A 350 8.48 -10.20 -7.32
N LEU A 351 8.01 -9.78 -8.50
CA LEU A 351 6.94 -8.79 -8.63
C LEU A 351 5.59 -9.51 -8.61
N LEU A 352 4.75 -9.20 -7.61
CA LEU A 352 3.39 -9.68 -7.45
C LEU A 352 2.41 -8.56 -7.82
N ARG A 353 1.38 -8.87 -8.58
CA ARG A 353 0.33 -7.93 -8.99
C ARG A 353 -1.04 -8.45 -8.58
N GLY A 354 -1.93 -7.52 -8.17
CA GLY A 354 -3.26 -7.88 -7.65
C GLY A 354 -3.27 -8.11 -6.15
N ILE A 355 -2.25 -7.62 -5.44
CA ILE A 355 -2.22 -7.64 -3.98
C ILE A 355 -3.26 -6.65 -3.45
N PRO A 356 -4.19 -7.07 -2.58
CA PRO A 356 -5.14 -6.15 -1.95
C PRO A 356 -4.42 -5.19 -0.99
N GLU A 357 -4.89 -3.95 -0.93
CA GLU A 357 -4.34 -2.91 -0.05
C GLU A 357 -5.13 -2.75 1.26
N ASP A 358 -5.75 -3.84 1.72
CA ASP A 358 -6.52 -3.91 2.96
C ASP A 358 -5.62 -3.98 4.21
N GLY A 359 -6.23 -3.80 5.39
CA GLY A 359 -5.50 -3.76 6.66
C GLY A 359 -4.74 -5.05 7.00
N GLU A 360 -5.27 -6.22 6.68
CA GLU A 360 -4.64 -7.50 7.00
C GLU A 360 -3.43 -7.75 6.10
N THR A 361 -3.56 -7.48 4.80
CA THR A 361 -2.46 -7.64 3.84
C THR A 361 -1.32 -6.66 4.14
N LEU A 362 -1.64 -5.42 4.52
CA LEU A 362 -0.64 -4.45 4.95
C LEU A 362 0.09 -4.88 6.23
N ALA A 363 -0.62 -5.48 7.20
CA ALA A 363 -0.01 -6.01 8.42
C ALA A 363 0.94 -7.18 8.10
N LEU A 364 0.58 -8.05 7.16
CA LEU A 364 1.45 -9.13 6.70
C LEU A 364 2.73 -8.61 6.05
N ILE A 365 2.63 -7.61 5.17
CA ILE A 365 3.80 -6.97 4.53
C ILE A 365 4.72 -6.35 5.59
N GLN A 366 4.15 -5.72 6.63
CA GLN A 366 4.93 -5.20 7.75
C GLN A 366 5.62 -6.31 8.55
N ALA A 367 4.94 -7.44 8.79
CA ALA A 367 5.53 -8.58 9.46
C ALA A 367 6.72 -9.17 8.69
N LEU A 368 6.62 -9.28 7.36
CA LEU A 368 7.72 -9.72 6.49
C LEU A 368 8.93 -8.77 6.58
N ARG A 369 8.70 -7.45 6.54
CA ARG A 369 9.77 -6.45 6.73
C ARG A 369 10.42 -6.56 8.10
N ALA A 370 9.63 -6.74 9.16
CA ALA A 370 10.14 -6.93 10.51
C ALA A 370 10.97 -8.23 10.63
N ALA A 371 10.62 -9.27 9.87
CA ALA A 371 11.38 -10.51 9.77
C ALA A 371 12.64 -10.42 8.89
N GLY A 372 12.94 -9.25 8.31
CA GLY A 372 14.14 -9.05 7.49
C GLY A 372 13.95 -9.33 6.00
N VAL A 373 12.72 -9.57 5.54
CA VAL A 373 12.40 -9.74 4.11
C VAL A 373 12.12 -8.37 3.50
N PRO A 374 12.93 -7.87 2.55
CA PRO A 374 12.65 -6.61 1.88
C PRO A 374 11.40 -6.75 0.99
N VAL A 375 10.42 -5.89 1.24
CA VAL A 375 9.16 -5.83 0.48
C VAL A 375 8.87 -4.39 0.11
N VAL A 376 8.71 -4.08 -1.18
CA VAL A 376 8.33 -2.78 -1.73
C VAL A 376 6.85 -2.75 -2.06
N GLY A 377 6.15 -1.70 -1.66
CA GLY A 377 4.71 -1.55 -1.88
C GLY A 377 3.84 -1.90 -0.66
N PRO A 378 2.52 -2.09 -0.85
CA PRO A 378 1.84 -2.13 -2.14
C PRO A 378 1.78 -0.76 -2.82
N GLU A 379 1.90 -0.78 -4.15
CA GLU A 379 1.77 0.36 -5.05
C GLU A 379 0.86 -0.03 -6.21
N GLN A 380 -0.36 0.53 -6.26
CA GLN A 380 -1.32 0.20 -7.31
C GLN A 380 -1.56 -1.32 -7.39
N ALA A 381 -1.81 -1.95 -6.23
CA ALA A 381 -1.95 -3.39 -6.07
C ALA A 381 -0.72 -4.22 -6.50
N SER A 382 0.47 -3.61 -6.59
CA SER A 382 1.72 -4.30 -6.92
C SER A 382 2.68 -4.30 -5.73
N VAL A 383 3.34 -5.44 -5.49
CA VAL A 383 4.35 -5.62 -4.44
C VAL A 383 5.58 -6.28 -5.04
N THR A 384 6.77 -5.78 -4.71
CA THR A 384 8.03 -6.47 -5.05
C THR A 384 8.62 -7.09 -3.79
N VAL A 385 8.89 -8.39 -3.81
CA VAL A 385 9.50 -9.14 -2.72
C VAL A 385 10.91 -9.54 -3.12
N TYR A 386 11.89 -9.25 -2.27
CA TYR A 386 13.27 -9.68 -2.43
C TYR A 386 13.49 -10.88 -1.50
N GLY A 387 13.04 -12.05 -1.95
CA GLY A 387 13.11 -13.27 -1.14
C GLY A 387 14.52 -13.81 -1.01
N SER A 388 14.75 -14.67 -0.03
CA SER A 388 15.96 -15.49 0.04
C SER A 388 15.58 -16.95 0.30
N GLU A 389 16.50 -17.88 0.06
CA GLU A 389 16.36 -19.19 0.67
C GLU A 389 16.18 -19.05 2.20
N PRO A 390 15.31 -19.87 2.83
CA PRO A 390 15.16 -19.86 4.28
C PRO A 390 16.51 -20.13 4.94
N ASP A 391 16.93 -19.24 5.83
CA ASP A 391 18.14 -19.43 6.62
C ASP A 391 17.92 -20.67 7.52
N ALA A 392 18.74 -21.71 7.38
CA ALA A 392 18.55 -22.98 8.10
C ALA A 392 18.50 -22.78 9.63
N ASP A 393 19.10 -21.71 10.14
CA ASP A 393 19.15 -21.35 11.56
C ASP A 393 17.90 -20.58 12.06
N LEU A 394 17.11 -19.94 11.19
CA LEU A 394 15.89 -19.20 11.58
C LEU A 394 14.65 -20.11 11.73
N VAL A 395 14.65 -21.25 11.04
CA VAL A 395 13.54 -22.24 11.06
C VAL A 395 13.44 -22.98 12.41
N ALA A 396 14.52 -23.03 13.20
CA ALA A 396 14.54 -23.78 14.47
C ALA A 396 13.93 -23.02 15.67
N GLY A 397 13.70 -21.70 15.58
CA GLY A 397 13.39 -20.86 16.74
C GLY A 397 11.98 -20.26 16.80
N GLN A 398 11.23 -20.32 15.71
CA GLN A 398 9.85 -19.85 15.63
C GLN A 398 9.07 -20.94 14.92
N GLY A 399 7.97 -21.42 15.49
CA GLY A 399 7.14 -22.50 14.95
C GLY A 399 6.46 -22.17 13.61
N CYS A 400 7.21 -21.65 12.63
CA CYS A 400 6.96 -21.87 11.23
C CYS A 400 7.20 -23.35 10.96
N GLU A 401 6.22 -24.17 11.30
CA GLU A 401 5.97 -25.35 10.49
C GLU A 401 5.67 -24.79 9.10
N ALA A 402 6.70 -24.72 8.26
CA ALA A 402 6.49 -24.70 6.83
C ALA A 402 5.74 -26.00 6.55
N GLU A 403 4.40 -25.95 6.55
CA GLU A 403 3.62 -27.00 5.94
C GLU A 403 4.18 -27.14 4.53
N GLN A 404 4.93 -28.23 4.32
CA GLN A 404 5.39 -28.67 3.02
C GLN A 404 4.17 -29.12 2.20
N THR A 405 3.25 -28.20 1.94
CA THR A 405 2.18 -28.36 0.96
C THR A 405 2.75 -27.97 -0.39
N THR A 406 3.56 -28.89 -0.91
CA THR A 406 3.64 -29.23 -2.34
C THR A 406 3.60 -28.09 -3.38
N ASN A 407 4.74 -27.97 -4.08
CA ASN A 407 4.86 -27.95 -5.55
C ASN A 407 4.86 -26.60 -6.30
N ASN A 408 6.03 -26.29 -6.86
CA ASN A 408 6.24 -26.11 -8.31
C ASN A 408 5.44 -25.00 -9.05
N ARG A 409 4.90 -23.99 -8.37
CA ARG A 409 4.38 -22.79 -9.06
C ARG A 409 5.55 -21.95 -9.60
N PRO A 410 5.66 -21.73 -10.92
CA PRO A 410 6.64 -20.77 -11.45
C PRO A 410 6.19 -19.37 -11.04
N LEU A 411 6.94 -18.75 -10.11
CA LEU A 411 6.87 -17.31 -9.90
C LEU A 411 7.86 -16.68 -10.87
N SER A 412 7.35 -16.09 -11.95
CA SER A 412 8.17 -15.28 -12.86
C SER A 412 8.26 -13.84 -12.33
N PRO A 413 9.26 -13.06 -12.78
CA PRO A 413 9.28 -11.61 -12.55
C PRO A 413 8.01 -10.97 -13.16
N GLY A 414 7.00 -10.70 -12.32
CA GLY A 414 5.71 -10.16 -12.76
C GLY A 414 4.56 -11.17 -12.70
N THR A 415 4.46 -11.90 -11.59
CA THR A 415 3.36 -12.83 -11.34
C THR A 415 2.04 -12.08 -11.07
N GLU A 416 1.03 -12.33 -11.89
CA GLU A 416 -0.34 -11.88 -11.67
C GLU A 416 -1.04 -12.82 -10.68
N LEU A 417 -1.64 -12.29 -9.61
CA LEU A 417 -2.45 -13.10 -8.70
C LEU A 417 -3.86 -13.30 -9.26
N PRO A 418 -4.50 -14.44 -8.97
CA PRO A 418 -5.91 -14.65 -9.30
C PRO A 418 -6.78 -13.65 -8.56
N ALA A 419 -7.76 -13.11 -9.28
CA ALA A 419 -8.79 -12.22 -8.76
C ALA A 419 -9.62 -12.93 -7.67
N ASN A 420 -10.14 -12.18 -6.70
CA ASN A 420 -11.05 -12.71 -5.69
C ASN A 420 -12.33 -13.28 -6.34
N ASP A 421 -12.54 -14.59 -6.20
CA ASP A 421 -13.65 -15.34 -6.79
C ASP A 421 -15.03 -14.79 -6.44
N PHE A 422 -15.24 -14.34 -5.20
CA PHE A 422 -16.52 -13.79 -4.76
C PHE A 422 -16.82 -12.45 -5.45
N VAL A 423 -15.83 -11.56 -5.57
CA VAL A 423 -15.98 -10.29 -6.29
C VAL A 423 -16.25 -10.54 -7.77
N ILE A 424 -15.58 -11.54 -8.36
CA ILE A 424 -15.81 -11.98 -9.74
C ILE A 424 -17.24 -12.48 -9.93
N LEU A 425 -17.74 -13.36 -9.05
CA LEU A 425 -19.11 -13.87 -9.09
C LEU A 425 -20.13 -12.73 -8.96
N ALA A 426 -19.95 -11.83 -7.99
CA ALA A 426 -20.85 -10.69 -7.76
C ALA A 426 -20.95 -9.78 -8.99
N LEU A 427 -19.82 -9.46 -9.62
CA LEU A 427 -19.81 -8.63 -10.82
C LEU A 427 -20.37 -9.35 -12.05
N ALA A 428 -20.12 -10.65 -12.19
CA ALA A 428 -20.72 -11.45 -13.24
C ALA A 428 -22.25 -11.50 -13.11
N LEU A 429 -22.77 -11.64 -11.88
CA LEU A 429 -24.20 -11.56 -11.58
C LEU A 429 -24.79 -10.20 -11.97
N ALA A 430 -24.15 -9.10 -11.59
CA ALA A 430 -24.59 -7.76 -11.94
C ALA A 430 -24.64 -7.56 -13.47
N ALA A 431 -23.55 -7.88 -14.17
CA ALA A 431 -23.43 -7.72 -15.62
C ALA A 431 -24.42 -8.59 -16.40
N SER A 432 -24.68 -9.82 -15.94
CA SER A 432 -25.68 -10.70 -16.55
C SER A 432 -27.11 -10.15 -16.39
N SER A 433 -27.36 -9.42 -15.29
CA SER A 433 -28.68 -8.93 -14.94
C SER A 433 -29.06 -7.58 -15.60
N VAL A 434 -28.11 -6.82 -16.15
CA VAL A 434 -28.33 -5.47 -16.69
C VAL A 434 -28.23 -5.48 -18.22
N ALA A 435 -29.31 -5.09 -18.91
CA ALA A 435 -29.56 -5.36 -20.32
C ALA A 435 -28.51 -4.85 -21.32
N GLU A 436 -27.85 -3.71 -21.05
CA GLU A 436 -26.85 -3.11 -21.94
C GLU A 436 -25.43 -3.24 -21.38
N SER A 437 -25.16 -4.31 -20.62
CA SER A 437 -23.85 -4.52 -20.00
C SER A 437 -22.86 -5.24 -20.89
N ARG A 438 -21.60 -4.91 -20.73
CA ARG A 438 -20.47 -5.61 -21.35
C ARG A 438 -19.26 -5.40 -20.45
N LEU A 439 -19.02 -6.36 -19.57
CA LEU A 439 -17.99 -6.26 -18.54
C LEU A 439 -16.92 -7.33 -18.76
N THR A 440 -15.66 -6.91 -18.87
CA THR A 440 -14.52 -7.84 -18.93
C THR A 440 -13.90 -7.97 -17.54
N LEU A 441 -13.94 -9.16 -16.97
CA LEU A 441 -13.33 -9.50 -15.70
C LEU A 441 -11.95 -10.10 -15.95
N ARG A 442 -10.91 -9.47 -15.40
CA ARG A 442 -9.51 -9.83 -15.66
C ARG A 442 -8.94 -10.75 -14.58
N CYS A 443 -7.97 -11.60 -14.98
CA CYS A 443 -7.19 -12.46 -14.08
C CYS A 443 -8.04 -13.45 -13.27
N VAL A 444 -9.09 -14.02 -13.86
CA VAL A 444 -9.92 -15.04 -13.21
C VAL A 444 -9.21 -16.39 -13.24
N TYR A 445 -9.24 -17.13 -12.13
CA TYR A 445 -8.56 -18.42 -12.02
C TYR A 445 -9.23 -19.51 -12.86
N ALA A 446 -8.54 -20.02 -13.87
CA ALA A 446 -9.02 -21.02 -14.84
C ALA A 446 -9.27 -22.42 -14.28
N GLY A 447 -8.88 -22.71 -13.03
CA GLY A 447 -8.87 -24.07 -12.47
C GLY A 447 -7.58 -24.84 -12.81
N ALA A 448 -7.32 -25.95 -12.11
CA ALA A 448 -6.26 -26.90 -12.43
C ALA A 448 -6.85 -28.31 -12.58
N ASP A 449 -6.45 -29.05 -13.62
CA ASP A 449 -6.67 -30.49 -13.83
C ASP A 449 -7.98 -31.10 -13.27
N GLY A 450 -9.13 -30.44 -13.49
CA GLY A 450 -10.45 -30.94 -13.09
C GLY A 450 -11.10 -30.30 -11.87
N HIS A 451 -10.52 -29.25 -11.28
CA HIS A 451 -11.23 -28.38 -10.30
C HIS A 451 -12.07 -27.30 -10.99
N GLU A 452 -13.29 -27.05 -10.48
CA GLU A 452 -14.24 -26.10 -11.07
C GLU A 452 -13.78 -24.64 -10.94
N HIS A 453 -13.77 -23.90 -12.05
CA HIS A 453 -13.55 -22.44 -12.09
C HIS A 453 -14.68 -21.73 -11.30
N PRO A 454 -14.45 -20.58 -10.63
CA PRO A 454 -15.44 -19.91 -9.75
C PRO A 454 -16.80 -19.59 -10.40
N LEU A 455 -16.83 -19.44 -11.73
CA LEU A 455 -18.05 -19.21 -12.53
C LEU A 455 -18.64 -20.46 -13.18
N GLN A 456 -18.15 -21.68 -12.89
CA GLN A 456 -18.62 -22.91 -13.55
C GLN A 456 -20.10 -23.18 -13.29
N ALA A 457 -20.53 -23.17 -12.03
CA ALA A 457 -21.95 -23.31 -11.69
C ALA A 457 -22.78 -22.12 -12.24
N PHE A 458 -22.21 -20.92 -12.33
CA PHE A 458 -22.87 -19.79 -12.97
C PHE A 458 -23.08 -19.99 -14.48
N GLN A 459 -22.11 -20.62 -15.17
CA GLN A 459 -22.24 -21.02 -16.56
C GLN A 459 -23.30 -22.11 -16.76
N GLN A 460 -23.44 -23.05 -15.80
CA GLN A 460 -24.51 -24.06 -15.81
C GLN A 460 -25.91 -23.43 -15.68
N MET A 461 -26.02 -22.27 -15.05
CA MET A 461 -27.25 -21.45 -15.04
C MET A 461 -27.49 -20.69 -16.37
N GLY A 462 -26.71 -20.94 -17.42
CA GLY A 462 -26.91 -20.30 -18.73
C GLY A 462 -26.30 -18.90 -18.86
N ALA A 463 -25.37 -18.51 -17.98
CA ALA A 463 -24.67 -17.24 -18.11
C ALA A 463 -23.89 -17.14 -19.44
N ASP A 464 -24.02 -16.01 -20.16
CA ASP A 464 -23.23 -15.73 -21.38
C ASP A 464 -21.82 -15.26 -21.00
N LEU A 465 -20.94 -16.24 -20.81
CA LEU A 465 -19.53 -16.06 -20.46
C LEU A 465 -18.64 -16.43 -21.65
N GLN A 466 -17.87 -15.46 -22.12
CA GLN A 466 -16.84 -15.69 -23.14
C GLN A 466 -15.45 -15.70 -22.49
N LEU A 467 -14.87 -16.89 -22.36
CA LEU A 467 -13.53 -17.11 -21.83
C LEU A 467 -12.46 -16.71 -22.85
N MET A 468 -11.47 -15.93 -22.41
CA MET A 468 -10.37 -15.44 -23.23
C MET A 468 -9.05 -15.90 -22.58
N SER A 469 -8.24 -16.66 -23.33
CA SER A 469 -6.96 -17.16 -22.82
C SER A 469 -5.98 -16.02 -22.61
N ASN A 470 -5.36 -15.94 -21.43
CA ASN A 470 -4.26 -15.04 -21.18
C ASN A 470 -2.93 -15.75 -21.49
N GLN A 471 -2.38 -15.55 -22.68
CA GLN A 471 -1.14 -16.23 -23.12
C GLN A 471 0.11 -15.75 -22.35
N ASP A 472 0.03 -14.62 -21.64
CA ASP A 472 1.20 -13.93 -21.07
C ASP A 472 1.45 -14.22 -19.57
N SER A 473 0.56 -14.93 -18.88
CA SER A 473 0.61 -15.05 -17.40
C SER A 473 1.47 -16.21 -16.89
N GLY A 474 1.77 -17.22 -17.73
CA GLY A 474 2.45 -18.46 -17.29
C GLY A 474 1.67 -19.26 -16.24
N GLN A 475 0.43 -18.85 -15.93
CA GLN A 475 -0.47 -19.44 -14.94
C GLN A 475 -1.82 -19.77 -15.60
N ALA A 476 -2.62 -20.60 -14.93
CA ALA A 476 -4.00 -20.89 -15.31
C ALA A 476 -4.91 -19.69 -14.99
N LEU A 477 -4.69 -18.54 -15.62
CA LEU A 477 -5.53 -17.34 -15.50
C LEU A 477 -6.16 -17.02 -16.85
N LEU A 478 -7.41 -16.57 -16.83
CA LEU A 478 -8.17 -16.18 -18.01
C LEU A 478 -8.90 -14.85 -17.77
N ASP A 479 -9.29 -14.21 -18.86
CA ASP A 479 -10.19 -13.06 -18.80
C ASP A 479 -11.59 -13.51 -19.24
N VAL A 480 -12.63 -13.04 -18.54
CA VAL A 480 -14.01 -13.42 -18.80
C VAL A 480 -14.80 -12.20 -19.26
N LEU A 481 -15.28 -12.23 -20.50
CA LEU A 481 -16.29 -11.27 -20.93
C LEU A 481 -17.67 -11.78 -20.51
N VAL A 482 -18.35 -11.00 -19.67
CA VAL A 482 -19.71 -11.26 -19.22
C VAL A 482 -20.69 -10.40 -20.03
N LYS A 483 -21.69 -11.05 -20.62
CA LYS A 483 -22.79 -10.40 -21.34
C LYS A 483 -24.12 -10.60 -20.62
N PRO A 484 -25.13 -9.76 -20.91
CA PRO A 484 -26.45 -9.89 -20.34
C PRO A 484 -27.09 -11.19 -20.82
N SER A 485 -27.65 -11.97 -19.91
CA SER A 485 -28.32 -13.23 -20.23
C SER A 485 -29.45 -13.49 -19.24
N ALA A 486 -30.46 -14.24 -19.70
CA ALA A 486 -31.41 -14.86 -18.78
C ALA A 486 -30.68 -16.03 -18.10
N LEU A 487 -30.80 -16.11 -16.78
CA LEU A 487 -30.26 -17.22 -16.01
C LEU A 487 -31.38 -18.23 -15.78
N ASP A 488 -31.08 -19.52 -15.88
CA ASP A 488 -31.97 -20.62 -15.55
C ASP A 488 -31.74 -21.10 -14.12
N SER A 489 -32.76 -21.73 -13.52
CA SER A 489 -32.66 -22.34 -12.20
C SER A 489 -31.66 -23.49 -12.18
N CYS A 490 -30.95 -23.64 -11.07
CA CYS A 490 -30.04 -24.76 -10.83
C CYS A 490 -30.32 -25.47 -9.50
N GLU A 491 -29.75 -26.66 -9.35
CA GLU A 491 -29.61 -27.35 -8.06
C GLU A 491 -28.12 -27.43 -7.72
N LEU A 492 -27.74 -26.89 -6.56
CA LEU A 492 -26.35 -26.89 -6.08
C LEU A 492 -26.28 -27.52 -4.70
N ASP A 493 -25.23 -28.29 -4.45
CA ASP A 493 -25.02 -28.97 -3.17
C ASP A 493 -23.73 -28.50 -2.50
N PHE A 494 -23.88 -27.75 -1.41
CA PHE A 494 -22.79 -27.26 -0.58
C PHE A 494 -22.58 -28.13 0.68
N SER A 495 -23.40 -29.16 0.91
CA SER A 495 -23.31 -30.01 2.09
C SER A 495 -22.07 -30.92 2.09
N VAL A 496 -21.59 -31.31 0.91
CA VAL A 496 -20.39 -32.16 0.73
C VAL A 496 -19.11 -31.45 1.13
N ILE A 497 -19.05 -30.12 0.99
CA ILE A 497 -17.86 -29.31 1.27
C ILE A 497 -17.58 -29.22 2.78
N ALA A 498 -18.58 -29.48 3.63
CA ALA A 498 -18.45 -29.48 5.09
C ALA A 498 -17.99 -30.83 5.68
N GLY A 499 -17.95 -31.92 4.89
CA GLY A 499 -17.85 -33.30 5.39
C GLY A 499 -16.47 -33.95 5.40
N ASP A 500 -15.49 -33.46 4.63
CA ASP A 500 -14.11 -33.95 4.68
C ASP A 500 -13.26 -33.12 5.65
N VAL A 501 -12.27 -33.73 6.29
CA VAL A 501 -11.41 -33.15 7.34
C VAL A 501 -10.84 -31.79 6.92
N LEU A 502 -11.40 -30.69 7.43
CA LEU A 502 -11.00 -29.32 7.08
C LEU A 502 -10.72 -28.46 8.32
N PRO A 503 -9.64 -27.64 8.35
CA PRO A 503 -9.35 -26.71 9.45
C PRO A 503 -10.41 -25.62 9.63
N GLU A 504 -10.74 -25.29 10.89
CA GLU A 504 -12.01 -24.72 11.37
C GLU A 504 -12.29 -23.21 11.17
N GLY A 505 -11.82 -22.54 10.11
CA GLY A 505 -12.00 -21.07 9.99
C GLY A 505 -12.33 -20.55 8.58
N ASN A 506 -11.29 -20.39 7.76
CA ASN A 506 -11.41 -19.67 6.48
C ASN A 506 -12.24 -20.42 5.43
N LYS A 507 -12.31 -21.74 5.51
CA LYS A 507 -13.04 -22.56 4.52
C LYS A 507 -14.56 -22.52 4.71
N LEU A 508 -15.06 -22.33 5.94
CA LEU A 508 -16.49 -22.16 6.19
C LEU A 508 -16.99 -20.82 5.63
N ALA A 509 -16.23 -19.74 5.84
CA ALA A 509 -16.57 -18.42 5.31
C ALA A 509 -16.68 -18.43 3.77
N ALA A 510 -15.75 -19.10 3.07
CA ALA A 510 -15.80 -19.22 1.61
C ALA A 510 -17.07 -19.95 1.11
N VAL A 511 -17.55 -20.96 1.84
CA VAL A 511 -18.81 -21.66 1.52
C VAL A 511 -20.01 -20.74 1.75
N GLU A 512 -20.05 -20.00 2.86
CA GLU A 512 -21.12 -19.03 3.12
C GLU A 512 -21.20 -17.96 2.04
N GLU A 513 -20.05 -17.42 1.61
CA GLU A 513 -19.96 -16.43 0.54
C GLU A 513 -20.54 -16.97 -0.78
N GLN A 514 -20.18 -18.21 -1.14
CA GLN A 514 -20.74 -18.86 -2.32
C GLN A 514 -22.25 -19.07 -2.20
N VAL A 515 -22.73 -19.60 -1.06
CA VAL A 515 -24.17 -19.79 -0.81
C VAL A 515 -24.92 -18.47 -0.96
N LEU A 516 -24.45 -17.39 -0.34
CA LEU A 516 -25.06 -16.05 -0.46
C LEU A 516 -25.08 -15.57 -1.93
N GLY A 517 -23.98 -15.75 -2.66
CA GLY A 517 -23.89 -15.41 -4.08
C GLY A 517 -24.91 -16.18 -4.93
N TYR A 518 -25.06 -17.48 -4.70
CA TYR A 518 -26.03 -18.31 -5.44
C TYR A 518 -27.48 -18.12 -4.98
N ILE A 519 -27.74 -17.66 -3.76
CA ILE A 519 -29.06 -17.17 -3.37
C ILE A 519 -29.43 -15.96 -4.24
N VAL A 520 -28.51 -14.99 -4.39
CA VAL A 520 -28.72 -13.83 -5.28
C VAL A 520 -28.88 -14.28 -6.73
N ALA A 521 -28.08 -15.22 -7.22
CA ALA A 521 -28.25 -15.80 -8.55
C ALA A 521 -29.66 -16.37 -8.75
N GLY A 522 -30.18 -17.11 -7.76
CA GLY A 522 -31.54 -17.66 -7.77
C GLY A 522 -32.64 -16.59 -7.77
N MET A 523 -32.42 -15.41 -7.17
CA MET A 523 -33.36 -14.29 -7.25
C MET A 523 -33.39 -13.65 -8.65
N LEU A 524 -32.30 -13.81 -9.41
CA LEU A 524 -32.14 -13.27 -10.77
C LEU A 524 -32.56 -14.27 -11.86
N ALA A 525 -32.53 -15.57 -11.54
CA ALA A 525 -32.80 -16.67 -12.46
C ALA A 525 -34.29 -16.99 -12.62
N ASP A 526 -34.66 -17.49 -13.80
CA ASP A 526 -35.98 -18.03 -14.10
C ASP A 526 -36.13 -19.44 -13.53
N GLY A 527 -37.28 -19.72 -12.91
CA GLY A 527 -37.54 -21.00 -12.24
C GLY A 527 -37.26 -20.99 -10.74
N LYS A 528 -37.02 -22.18 -10.19
CA LYS A 528 -36.86 -22.43 -8.74
C LYS A 528 -35.46 -23.00 -8.49
N THR A 529 -34.55 -22.17 -7.97
CA THR A 529 -33.15 -22.53 -7.67
C THR A 529 -33.06 -23.16 -6.28
N CYS A 530 -32.44 -24.33 -6.17
CA CYS A 530 -32.35 -25.11 -4.94
C CYS A 530 -30.89 -25.23 -4.50
N LEU A 531 -30.59 -24.86 -3.25
CA LEU A 531 -29.25 -24.95 -2.67
C LEU A 531 -29.31 -25.86 -1.44
N ARG A 532 -28.56 -26.96 -1.43
CA ARG A 532 -28.41 -27.82 -0.24
C ARG A 532 -27.28 -27.29 0.63
N VAL A 533 -27.56 -27.06 1.90
CA VAL A 533 -26.62 -26.48 2.88
C VAL A 533 -26.84 -27.19 4.21
N ALA A 534 -25.79 -27.69 4.85
CA ALA A 534 -25.93 -28.39 6.13
C ALA A 534 -26.04 -27.41 7.31
N ASN A 535 -26.87 -27.74 8.31
CA ASN A 535 -27.05 -27.01 9.57
C ASN A 535 -27.37 -25.52 9.36
N LEU A 536 -28.27 -25.20 8.42
CA LEU A 536 -28.57 -23.82 8.06
C LEU A 536 -29.17 -23.02 9.23
N ALA A 537 -29.96 -23.65 10.10
CA ALA A 537 -30.57 -22.98 11.25
C ALA A 537 -29.53 -22.39 12.22
N ASP A 538 -28.35 -23.02 12.31
CA ASP A 538 -27.25 -22.56 13.15
C ASP A 538 -26.37 -21.51 12.45
N ASN A 539 -26.55 -21.31 11.13
CA ASN A 539 -25.81 -20.31 10.36
C ASN A 539 -26.50 -18.93 10.41
N ALA A 540 -26.18 -18.16 11.46
CA ALA A 540 -26.74 -16.82 11.68
C ALA A 540 -26.48 -15.82 10.54
N ARG A 541 -25.36 -15.99 9.81
CA ARG A 541 -24.98 -15.10 8.72
C ARG A 541 -25.91 -15.28 7.51
N ILE A 542 -26.07 -16.53 7.05
CA ILE A 542 -26.94 -16.85 5.91
C ILE A 542 -28.41 -16.59 6.25
N THR A 543 -28.89 -17.07 7.40
CA THR A 543 -30.29 -16.86 7.83
C THR A 543 -30.60 -15.38 8.06
N GLY A 544 -29.64 -14.61 8.58
CA GLY A 544 -29.73 -13.16 8.70
C GLY A 544 -29.83 -12.47 7.34
N ALA A 545 -29.07 -12.91 6.34
CA ALA A 545 -29.14 -12.37 4.97
C ALA A 545 -30.49 -12.70 4.30
N ILE A 546 -30.95 -13.95 4.41
CA ILE A 546 -32.27 -14.38 3.92
C ILE A 546 -33.38 -13.51 4.50
N THR A 547 -33.37 -13.30 5.82
CA THR A 547 -34.38 -12.48 6.51
C THR A 547 -34.39 -11.05 5.98
N ALA A 548 -33.22 -10.46 5.76
CA ALA A 548 -33.09 -9.11 5.22
C ALA A 548 -33.61 -8.99 3.79
N TRP A 549 -33.32 -9.98 2.93
CA TRP A 549 -33.83 -10.00 1.56
C TRP A 549 -35.32 -10.33 1.48
N GLN A 550 -35.84 -11.21 2.33
CA GLN A 550 -37.29 -11.47 2.44
C GLN A 550 -38.05 -10.19 2.82
N ALA A 551 -37.48 -9.34 3.68
CA ALA A 551 -38.06 -8.04 4.01
C ALA A 551 -38.15 -7.08 2.81
N LEU A 552 -37.34 -7.28 1.76
CA LEU A 552 -37.45 -6.57 0.48
C LEU A 552 -38.42 -7.24 -0.52
N GLY A 553 -39.04 -8.36 -0.16
CA GLY A 553 -39.89 -9.15 -1.05
C GLY A 553 -39.15 -10.23 -1.83
N ALA A 554 -37.95 -10.66 -1.40
CA ALA A 554 -37.30 -11.84 -1.97
C ALA A 554 -38.14 -13.10 -1.68
N ASN A 555 -38.41 -13.91 -2.70
CA ASN A 555 -39.10 -15.19 -2.52
C ASN A 555 -38.07 -16.29 -2.20
N ILE A 556 -37.80 -16.45 -0.90
CA ILE A 556 -36.85 -17.43 -0.37
C ILE A 556 -37.59 -18.30 0.65
N GLU A 557 -37.58 -19.61 0.43
CA GLU A 557 -38.06 -20.63 1.37
C GLU A 557 -36.85 -21.41 1.86
N TRP A 558 -36.78 -21.79 3.13
CA TRP A 558 -35.69 -22.64 3.59
C TRP A 558 -36.12 -23.60 4.70
N THR A 559 -35.46 -24.75 4.71
CA THR A 559 -35.43 -25.74 5.80
C THR A 559 -33.99 -25.87 6.27
N ASP A 560 -33.74 -26.65 7.32
CA ASP A 560 -32.38 -26.78 7.89
C ASP A 560 -31.32 -27.27 6.88
N ASP A 561 -31.74 -28.04 5.85
CA ASP A 561 -30.82 -28.62 4.86
C ASP A 561 -30.91 -28.01 3.45
N VAL A 562 -31.89 -27.13 3.20
CA VAL A 562 -32.25 -26.70 1.84
C VAL A 562 -32.74 -25.27 1.83
N ILE A 563 -32.18 -24.46 0.93
CA ILE A 563 -32.68 -23.14 0.56
C ILE A 563 -33.29 -23.25 -0.82
N THR A 564 -34.47 -22.69 -0.98
CA THR A 564 -35.08 -22.54 -2.29
C THR A 564 -35.39 -21.08 -2.60
N VAL A 565 -34.94 -20.63 -3.77
CA VAL A 565 -35.10 -19.26 -4.22
C VAL A 565 -35.85 -19.25 -5.53
N SER A 566 -36.80 -18.32 -5.66
CA SER A 566 -37.48 -18.06 -6.93
C SER A 566 -37.36 -16.58 -7.27
N ARG A 567 -37.39 -16.27 -8.57
CA ARG A 567 -37.40 -14.88 -9.06
C ARG A 567 -38.51 -14.07 -8.39
N SER A 568 -38.17 -12.89 -7.89
CA SER A 568 -39.16 -11.96 -7.34
C SER A 568 -38.81 -10.50 -7.64
N LEU A 569 -39.81 -9.62 -7.48
CA LEU A 569 -39.63 -8.18 -7.59
C LEU A 569 -39.24 -7.62 -6.23
N LEU A 570 -38.05 -7.02 -6.17
CA LEU A 570 -37.54 -6.42 -4.95
C LEU A 570 -38.02 -4.97 -4.81
N ALA A 571 -38.51 -4.64 -3.62
CA ALA A 571 -38.95 -3.30 -3.27
C ALA A 571 -37.76 -2.35 -3.03
N SER A 572 -38.03 -1.04 -3.12
CA SER A 572 -37.12 -0.03 -2.58
C SER A 572 -37.16 -0.06 -1.05
N GLY A 573 -36.04 0.27 -0.40
CA GLY A 573 -35.98 0.24 1.05
C GLY A 573 -34.61 0.54 1.62
N VAL A 574 -34.53 0.45 2.94
CA VAL A 574 -33.29 0.58 3.70
C VAL A 574 -32.86 -0.82 4.17
N LEU A 575 -31.61 -1.18 3.95
CA LEU A 575 -31.01 -2.42 4.44
C LEU A 575 -29.85 -2.11 5.37
N ALA A 576 -29.91 -2.66 6.58
CA ALA A 576 -28.74 -2.72 7.45
C ALA A 576 -27.83 -3.84 6.96
N CYS A 577 -26.63 -3.47 6.50
CA CYS A 577 -25.63 -4.42 6.04
C CYS A 577 -24.89 -5.12 7.18
N ARG A 578 -25.08 -4.66 8.43
CA ARG A 578 -24.51 -5.26 9.65
C ARG A 578 -22.98 -5.39 9.60
N ASN A 579 -22.31 -4.50 8.88
CA ASN A 579 -20.88 -4.55 8.60
C ASN A 579 -20.43 -5.88 7.96
N ASP A 580 -21.30 -6.56 7.21
CA ASP A 580 -20.92 -7.70 6.39
C ASP A 580 -20.56 -7.21 4.97
N PRO A 581 -19.28 -7.28 4.58
CA PRO A 581 -18.81 -6.70 3.34
C PRO A 581 -19.30 -7.48 2.11
N GLU A 582 -19.43 -8.80 2.19
CA GLU A 582 -19.94 -9.63 1.10
C GLU A 582 -21.44 -9.43 0.90
N PHE A 583 -22.19 -9.39 1.99
CA PHE A 583 -23.61 -9.05 1.95
C PHE A 583 -23.84 -7.65 1.37
N THR A 584 -22.99 -6.67 1.73
CA THR A 584 -23.04 -5.31 1.17
C THR A 584 -22.85 -5.35 -0.35
N LEU A 585 -21.81 -6.05 -0.84
CA LEU A 585 -21.55 -6.18 -2.27
C LEU A 585 -22.71 -6.84 -3.01
N LEU A 586 -23.28 -7.91 -2.46
CA LEU A 586 -24.45 -8.58 -3.02
C LEU A 586 -25.69 -7.70 -3.02
N CYS A 587 -25.88 -6.84 -2.01
CA CYS A 587 -26.97 -5.86 -2.02
C CYS A 587 -26.77 -4.77 -3.10
N ILE A 588 -25.52 -4.39 -3.41
CA ILE A 588 -25.21 -3.51 -4.54
C ILE A 588 -25.57 -4.19 -5.88
N VAL A 589 -25.31 -5.49 -6.00
CA VAL A 589 -25.73 -6.30 -7.16
C VAL A 589 -27.26 -6.36 -7.26
N LEU A 590 -27.95 -6.69 -6.17
CA LEU A 590 -29.42 -6.73 -6.12
C LEU A 590 -30.07 -5.38 -6.40
N ALA A 591 -29.41 -4.28 -6.06
CA ALA A 591 -29.87 -2.93 -6.39
C ALA A 591 -30.03 -2.70 -7.91
N GLN A 592 -29.41 -3.54 -8.76
CA GLN A 592 -29.62 -3.47 -10.20
C GLN A 592 -31.01 -3.98 -10.64
N ARG A 593 -31.75 -4.65 -9.75
CA ARG A 593 -33.09 -5.20 -10.02
C ARG A 593 -34.20 -4.69 -9.09
N VAL A 594 -33.91 -3.74 -8.21
CA VAL A 594 -34.98 -3.09 -7.43
C VAL A 594 -35.78 -2.11 -8.27
N SER A 595 -37.04 -1.91 -7.91
CA SER A 595 -37.94 -0.97 -8.61
C SER A 595 -37.60 0.51 -8.44
N GLY A 596 -36.71 0.87 -7.51
CA GLY A 596 -36.35 2.27 -7.22
C GLY A 596 -34.94 2.41 -6.66
N ARG A 597 -34.80 2.60 -5.34
CA ARG A 597 -33.48 2.73 -4.68
C ARG A 597 -33.36 1.83 -3.46
N LEU A 598 -32.15 1.31 -3.23
CA LEU A 598 -31.75 0.71 -1.97
C LEU A 598 -30.84 1.67 -1.22
N GLU A 599 -31.09 1.82 0.07
CA GLU A 599 -30.23 2.57 0.97
C GLU A 599 -29.54 1.59 1.91
N LEU A 600 -28.21 1.50 1.81
CA LEU A 600 -27.40 0.56 2.58
C LEU A 600 -26.76 1.29 3.77
N THR A 601 -26.99 0.81 4.99
CA THR A 601 -26.40 1.35 6.22
C THR A 601 -25.47 0.33 6.88
N GLY A 602 -24.52 0.78 7.69
CA GLY A 602 -23.57 -0.11 8.35
C GLY A 602 -22.70 -0.88 7.35
N PHE A 603 -22.16 -0.18 6.35
CA PHE A 603 -21.30 -0.74 5.31
C PHE A 603 -19.81 -0.40 5.53
N ALA A 604 -19.41 0.01 6.73
CA ALA A 604 -18.04 0.46 7.02
C ALA A 604 -17.00 -0.63 6.67
N ALA A 605 -17.27 -1.86 7.10
CA ALA A 605 -16.40 -3.01 6.82
C ALA A 605 -16.25 -3.32 5.32
N PHE A 606 -17.22 -2.96 4.47
CA PHE A 606 -17.09 -3.09 3.01
C PHE A 606 -16.01 -2.17 2.47
N VAL A 607 -15.96 -0.92 2.94
CA VAL A 607 -14.94 0.05 2.53
C VAL A 607 -13.56 -0.37 3.04
N ASP A 608 -13.50 -0.93 4.25
CA ASP A 608 -12.25 -1.41 4.85
C ASP A 608 -11.70 -2.67 4.15
N LYS A 609 -12.57 -3.65 3.84
CA LYS A 609 -12.18 -4.91 3.16
C LYS A 609 -11.88 -4.69 1.68
N TYR A 610 -12.60 -3.77 1.02
CA TYR A 610 -12.43 -3.48 -0.41
C TYR A 610 -12.09 -2.00 -0.67
N PRO A 611 -10.89 -1.53 -0.29
CA PRO A 611 -10.49 -0.14 -0.48
C PRO A 611 -10.59 0.30 -1.94
N GLY A 612 -11.33 1.38 -2.20
CA GLY A 612 -11.50 1.95 -3.54
C GLY A 612 -12.47 1.21 -4.48
N LEU A 613 -12.99 0.05 -4.09
CA LEU A 613 -13.93 -0.73 -4.92
C LEU A 613 -15.17 0.08 -5.27
N LEU A 614 -15.73 0.85 -4.32
CA LEU A 614 -16.90 1.69 -4.57
C LEU A 614 -16.70 2.66 -5.76
N ALA A 615 -15.54 3.30 -5.83
CA ALA A 615 -15.21 4.22 -6.91
C ALA A 615 -14.97 3.48 -8.24
N GLN A 616 -14.44 2.26 -8.19
CA GLN A 616 -14.31 1.41 -9.38
C GLN A 616 -15.69 0.98 -9.90
N LEU A 617 -16.61 0.56 -9.02
CA LEU A 617 -17.98 0.23 -9.39
C LEU A 617 -18.70 1.43 -10.04
N GLN A 618 -18.55 2.64 -9.49
CA GLN A 618 -19.08 3.86 -10.11
C GLN A 618 -18.54 4.08 -11.53
N LYS A 619 -17.24 3.84 -11.76
CA LYS A 619 -16.63 3.95 -13.10
C LYS A 619 -17.15 2.91 -14.09
N LEU A 620 -17.54 1.72 -13.60
CA LEU A 620 -18.18 0.69 -14.42
C LEU A 620 -19.65 1.00 -14.74
N GLY A 621 -20.24 2.01 -14.10
CA GLY A 621 -21.61 2.46 -14.35
C GLY A 621 -22.60 2.15 -13.23
N PHE A 622 -22.16 1.61 -12.08
CA PHE A 622 -23.06 1.37 -10.95
C PHE A 622 -23.60 2.70 -10.38
N GLY A 623 -24.93 2.79 -10.23
CA GLY A 623 -25.62 3.95 -9.66
C GLY A 623 -25.43 4.11 -8.14
N LEU A 624 -24.24 4.50 -7.70
CA LEU A 624 -23.87 4.59 -6.28
C LEU A 624 -23.67 6.04 -5.82
N ALA A 625 -24.23 6.41 -4.67
CA ALA A 625 -24.05 7.73 -4.05
C ALA A 625 -23.93 7.62 -2.52
N LEU A 626 -22.94 8.32 -1.94
CA LEU A 626 -22.78 8.45 -0.49
C LEU A 626 -23.61 9.64 0.02
N GLU A 627 -24.58 9.39 0.91
CA GLU A 627 -25.36 10.41 1.61
C GLU A 627 -24.93 10.43 3.09
N ARG A 628 -24.44 11.56 3.62
CA ARG A 628 -24.14 11.67 5.06
C ARG A 628 -25.43 11.98 5.82
N THR A 629 -25.67 11.25 6.90
CA THR A 629 -26.67 11.56 7.93
C THR A 629 -26.41 12.99 8.42
N SER A 630 -27.42 13.84 8.22
CA SER A 630 -27.38 15.29 8.47
C SER A 630 -27.35 15.65 9.94
#